data_AF-A0A6P8JGM6-F1
#
_entry.id   AF-A0A6P8JGM6-F1
#
_cell.length_a   1.000
_cell.length_b   1.000
_cell.length_c   1.000
_cell.angle_alpha   90.00
_cell.angle_beta   90.00
_cell.angle_gamma   90.00
#
_symmetry.space_group_name_H-M   'P 1'
#
loop_
_entity.id
_entity.type
_entity.pdbx_description
1 polymer ?
#
loop_
_entity_poly.entity_id
_entity_poly.type
_entity_poly.pdbx_seq_one_letter_code
_entity_poly.pdbx_strand_id
1 'polypeptide(L)'
;MDNWKITAEEIIRLRESCLQCIRNGELYELRNDAKLRAVYNTQSYEEFKNIVDAAHLRPVTKGDKANFKTKNRLWNSAARD
;
A
#
# COMPACT_ATOMS: atom_id res chain seq x y z
N MET A 1 19.85 -20.22 -36.84
CA MET A 1 18.58 -19.46 -36.83
C MET A 1 17.76 -19.92 -35.63
N ASP A 2 18.25 -19.76 -34.39
CA ASP A 2 17.57 -20.27 -33.18
C ASP A 2 17.56 -19.27 -32.01
N ASN A 3 17.89 -17.99 -32.26
CA ASN A 3 17.99 -16.97 -31.22
C ASN A 3 16.68 -16.20 -30.96
N TRP A 4 15.53 -16.77 -31.34
CA TRP A 4 14.20 -16.14 -31.25
C TRP A 4 13.28 -16.80 -30.20
N LYS A 5 13.69 -17.93 -29.62
CA LYS A 5 12.83 -18.66 -28.71
C LYS A 5 12.78 -17.97 -27.35
N ILE A 6 11.65 -17.34 -27.06
CA ILE A 6 11.32 -16.81 -25.74
C ILE A 6 11.45 -17.94 -24.72
N THR A 7 12.28 -17.72 -23.72
CA THR A 7 12.53 -18.66 -22.63
C THR A 7 11.43 -18.59 -21.58
N ALA A 8 11.26 -19.66 -20.80
CA ALA A 8 10.30 -19.67 -19.70
C ALA A 8 10.60 -18.58 -18.64
N GLU A 9 11.89 -18.30 -18.41
CA GLU A 9 12.35 -17.24 -17.51
C GLU A 9 11.91 -15.85 -17.98
N GLU A 10 12.01 -15.56 -19.28
CA GLU A 10 11.55 -14.29 -19.85
C GLU A 10 10.04 -14.11 -19.70
N ILE A 11 9.26 -15.18 -19.85
CA ILE A 11 7.79 -15.15 -19.63
C ILE A 11 7.47 -14.84 -18.16
N ILE A 12 8.20 -15.46 -17.22
CA ILE A 12 8.02 -15.22 -15.78
C ILE A 12 8.35 -13.76 -15.44
N ARG A 13 9.49 -13.23 -15.93
CA ARG A 13 9.87 -11.83 -15.73
C ARG A 13 8.85 -10.86 -16.31
N LEU A 14 8.34 -11.14 -17.52
CA LEU A 14 7.30 -10.33 -18.14
C LEU A 14 6.04 -10.31 -17.28
N ARG A 15 5.60 -11.48 -16.79
CA ARG A 15 4.46 -11.60 -15.88
C ARG A 15 4.66 -10.76 -14.62
N GLU A 16 5.81 -10.86 -13.98
CA GLU A 16 6.12 -10.09 -12.76
C GLU A 16 6.12 -8.58 -13.02
N SER A 17 6.70 -8.15 -14.14
CA SER A 17 6.70 -6.75 -14.55
C SER A 17 5.29 -6.23 -14.80
N CYS A 18 4.45 -6.97 -15.52
CA CYS A 18 3.06 -6.60 -15.77
C CYS A 18 2.27 -6.48 -14.46
N LEU A 19 2.42 -7.45 -13.54
CA LEU A 19 1.79 -7.40 -12.23
C LEU A 19 2.27 -6.21 -11.40
N GLN A 20 3.56 -5.85 -11.49
CA GLN A 20 4.09 -4.68 -10.80
C GLN A 20 3.54 -3.37 -11.38
N CYS A 21 3.39 -3.27 -12.70
CA CYS A 21 2.80 -2.10 -13.36
C CYS A 21 1.34 -1.90 -12.92
N ILE A 22 0.54 -2.98 -12.86
CA ILE A 22 -0.85 -2.92 -12.39
C ILE A 22 -0.90 -2.40 -10.95
N ARG A 23 -0.12 -3.00 -10.04
CA ARG A 23 -0.05 -2.56 -8.63
C ARG A 23 0.38 -1.09 -8.49
N ASN A 24 1.33 -0.64 -9.31
CA ASN A 24 1.79 0.74 -9.30
C ASN A 24 0.69 1.70 -9.77
N GLY A 25 -0.09 1.31 -10.79
CA GLY A 25 -1.25 2.07 -11.27
C GLY A 25 -2.34 2.18 -10.21
N GLU A 26 -2.73 1.08 -9.58
CA GLU A 26 -3.71 1.08 -8.49
C GLU A 26 -3.27 1.96 -7.32
N LEU A 27 -1.99 1.88 -6.93
CA LEU A 27 -1.43 2.70 -5.87
C LEU A 27 -1.37 4.19 -6.23
N TYR A 28 -1.10 4.51 -7.51
CA TYR A 28 -1.13 5.87 -8.01
C TYR A 28 -2.54 6.45 -7.92
N GLU A 29 -3.56 5.73 -8.42
CA GLU A 29 -4.95 6.17 -8.38
C GLU A 29 -5.43 6.40 -6.95
N LEU A 30 -5.14 5.47 -6.03
CA LEU A 30 -5.49 5.61 -4.61
C LEU A 30 -4.87 6.87 -3.98
N ARG A 31 -3.60 7.14 -4.27
CA ARG A 31 -2.90 8.33 -3.76
C ARG A 31 -3.42 9.61 -4.38
N ASN A 32 -3.72 9.59 -5.67
CA ASN A 32 -4.25 10.74 -6.38
C ASN A 32 -5.64 11.10 -5.87
N ASP A 33 -6.52 10.11 -5.68
CA ASP A 33 -7.83 10.31 -5.08
C ASP A 33 -7.73 10.95 -3.69
N ALA A 34 -6.80 10.47 -2.85
CA ALA A 34 -6.57 11.07 -1.54
C ALA A 34 -6.05 12.50 -1.60
N LYS A 35 -5.14 12.80 -2.55
CA LYS A 35 -4.65 14.17 -2.78
C LYS A 35 -5.75 15.09 -3.25
N LEU A 36 -6.58 14.68 -4.21
CA LEU A 36 -7.71 15.46 -4.70
C LEU A 36 -8.71 15.71 -3.56
N ARG A 37 -9.03 14.69 -2.77
CA ARG A 37 -9.88 14.83 -1.58
C ARG A 37 -9.31 15.84 -0.59
N ALA A 38 -7.99 15.83 -0.36
CA ALA A 38 -7.32 16.80 0.49
C ALA A 38 -7.44 18.21 -0.07
N VAL A 39 -7.23 18.40 -1.38
CA VAL A 39 -7.35 19.70 -2.04
C VAL A 39 -8.76 20.27 -1.92
N TYR A 40 -9.80 19.45 -2.14
CA TYR A 40 -11.17 19.95 -2.22
C TYR A 40 -11.86 20.12 -0.86
N ASN A 41 -11.48 19.35 0.16
CA ASN A 41 -12.28 19.25 1.39
C ASN A 41 -11.63 19.85 2.63
N THR A 42 -10.33 20.20 2.59
CA THR A 42 -9.62 20.66 3.79
C THR A 42 -9.68 22.18 3.96
N GLN A 43 -9.70 22.63 5.21
CA GLN A 43 -9.77 24.06 5.55
C GLN A 43 -8.43 24.60 6.05
N SER A 44 -7.49 23.72 6.40
CA SER A 44 -6.17 24.08 6.90
C SER A 44 -5.08 23.26 6.22
N TYR A 45 -3.88 23.86 6.17
CA TYR A 45 -2.72 23.17 5.62
C TYR A 45 -2.36 21.89 6.38
N GLU A 46 -2.53 21.88 7.71
CA GLU A 46 -2.20 20.68 8.50
C GLU A 46 -3.15 19.52 8.20
N GLU A 47 -4.43 19.80 8.01
CA GLU A 47 -5.39 18.79 7.59
C GLU A 47 -5.05 18.24 6.20
N PHE A 48 -4.74 19.13 5.25
CA PHE A 48 -4.25 18.75 3.92
C PHE A 48 -3.03 17.83 4.01
N LYS A 49 -2.02 18.27 4.76
CA LYS A 49 -0.75 17.56 4.92
C LYS A 49 -0.98 16.17 5.53
N ASN A 50 -1.82 16.07 6.55
CA ASN A 50 -2.12 14.79 7.21
C ASN A 50 -2.77 13.79 6.25
N ILE A 51 -3.72 14.22 5.42
CA ILE A 51 -4.38 13.34 4.44
C ILE A 51 -3.39 12.88 3.37
N VAL A 52 -2.57 13.80 2.85
CA VAL A 52 -1.57 13.48 1.83
C VAL A 52 -0.50 12.55 2.39
N ASP A 53 0.01 12.79 3.60
CA ASP A 53 0.99 11.93 4.26
C ASP A 53 0.42 10.53 4.52
N ALA A 54 -0.83 10.44 4.97
CA ALA A 54 -1.51 9.16 5.20
C ALA A 54 -1.65 8.32 3.92
N ALA A 55 -1.85 8.95 2.76
CA ALA A 55 -1.92 8.25 1.47
C ALA A 55 -0.60 7.57 1.05
N HIS A 56 0.53 7.96 1.64
CA HIS A 56 1.84 7.38 1.35
C HIS A 56 2.26 6.28 2.33
N LEU A 57 1.42 5.96 3.32
CA LEU A 57 1.69 4.87 4.26
C LEU A 57 1.82 3.52 3.52
N ARG A 58 2.76 2.70 3.99
CA ARG A 58 2.94 1.33 3.48
C ARG A 58 1.99 0.37 4.19
N PRO A 59 1.54 -0.71 3.53
CA PRO A 59 0.77 -1.75 4.18
C PRO A 59 1.49 -2.34 5.40
N VAL A 60 0.73 -2.61 6.45
CA VAL A 60 1.26 -3.21 7.69
C VAL A 60 1.72 -4.64 7.42
N THR A 61 3.02 -4.90 7.61
CA THR A 61 3.60 -6.23 7.43
C THR A 61 3.35 -7.13 8.63
N LYS A 62 3.60 -8.44 8.48
CA LYS A 62 3.51 -9.40 9.60
C LYS A 62 4.49 -9.06 10.74
N GLY A 63 5.67 -8.54 10.40
CA GLY A 63 6.67 -8.10 11.39
C GLY A 63 6.20 -6.90 12.20
N ASP A 64 5.52 -5.96 11.56
CA ASP A 64 4.95 -4.78 12.23
C ASP A 64 3.87 -5.19 13.25
N LYS A 65 3.07 -6.21 12.92
CA LYS A 65 2.08 -6.77 13.85
C LYS A 65 2.72 -7.51 15.03
N ALA A 66 3.84 -8.20 14.80
CA ALA A 66 4.51 -9.02 15.80
C ALA A 66 5.28 -8.18 16.85
N ASN A 67 5.82 -7.02 16.44
CA ASN A 67 6.55 -6.09 17.29
C ASN A 67 5.65 -5.15 18.11
N PHE A 68 4.33 -5.27 17.98
CA PHE A 68 3.41 -4.53 18.81
C PHE A 68 3.54 -5.08 20.25
N LYS A 69 4.17 -4.30 21.15
CA LYS A 69 4.35 -4.59 22.59
C LYS A 69 3.04 -4.80 23.37
N THR A 70 1.93 -4.93 22.66
CA THR A 70 0.55 -4.96 23.11
C THR A 70 0.02 -6.39 23.19
N LYS A 71 0.86 -7.42 23.02
CA LYS A 71 0.46 -8.84 23.24
C LYS A 71 -0.21 -9.07 24.61
N ASN A 72 0.05 -8.21 25.60
CA ASN A 72 -0.57 -8.27 26.93
C ASN A 72 -1.69 -7.24 27.19
N ARG A 73 -2.08 -6.43 26.20
CA ARG A 73 -3.14 -5.44 26.34
C ARG A 73 -4.28 -5.78 25.39
N LEU A 74 -5.20 -6.62 25.87
CA LEU A 74 -6.54 -6.70 25.28
C LEU A 74 -7.11 -5.28 25.31
N TRP A 75 -7.21 -4.64 24.15
CA TRP A 75 -7.74 -3.28 24.03
C TRP A 75 -9.24 -3.24 24.38
N ASN A 76 -9.91 -4.40 24.31
CA ASN A 76 -11.26 -4.59 24.76
C ASN A 76 -11.29 -5.39 26.08
N SER A 77 -11.57 -4.72 27.19
CA SER A 77 -11.79 -5.36 28.49
C SER A 77 -13.14 -6.07 28.60
N ALA A 78 -14.09 -5.81 27.69
CA ALA A 78 -15.38 -6.50 27.65
C ALA A 78 -15.33 -7.88 26.98
N ALA A 79 -14.18 -8.28 26.44
CA ALA A 79 -13.95 -9.63 25.91
C ALA A 79 -13.44 -10.61 26.97
N ARG A 80 -13.53 -10.26 28.27
CA ARG A 80 -13.07 -11.07 29.40
C ARG A 80 -14.15 -11.97 30.01
N ASP A 81 -15.41 -11.82 29.61
CA ASP A 81 -16.54 -12.62 30.08
C ASP A 81 -17.15 -13.45 28.95
#